data_AF-A0A0N5B414-F1
#
_entry.id   AF-A0A0N5B414-F1
#
_cell.length_a   1.000
_cell.length_b   1.000
_cell.length_c   1.000
_cell.angle_alpha   90.00
_cell.angle_beta   90.00
_cell.angle_gamma   90.00
#
_symmetry.space_group_name_H-M   'P 1'
#
loop_
_entity.id
_entity.type
_entity.pdbx_description
1 polymer ?
#
loop_
_entity_poly.entity_id
_entity_poly.type
_entity_poly.pdbx_seq_one_letter_code
_entity_poly.pdbx_strand_id
1 'polypeptide(L)'
;MVLLLKDNPLYSDVEPIYSTEEELACVRIALSEEFIDRFAYMRALVNAEEYSERSFNLTTECIQLNSGNYSIWKFRRDCLKKLNLNLKDELNMVSEVIRENPKNYQVWRHRQEIVQHLDDYSEETSFLLEIIKDDDKNYHAWQYRVWLLKNEKLKFDDEIAFTNYLLVQDLRNNSAWHYRQVVFNESGKLETDEEVYKSEITFVVDAIKTVDNNESAWNYYFWLFTLSKDNGSSMGFINFSKNLDTESSYIQRHVFLVKVYSRLLNNKDTKLMGHDELKKELKDCCSNLVNRDEVHSRYWKKIIQSIDN
;
A
#
# COMPACT_ATOMS: atom_id res chain seq x y z
N MET A 1 16.09 8.66 -36.44
CA MET A 1 15.38 7.63 -37.23
C MET A 1 15.50 6.34 -36.43
N VAL A 2 14.39 5.76 -36.00
CA VAL A 2 14.39 4.52 -35.22
C VAL A 2 14.75 3.37 -36.17
N LEU A 3 15.69 2.50 -35.79
CA LEU A 3 16.06 1.33 -36.58
C LEU A 3 15.02 0.22 -36.34
N LEU A 4 14.31 -0.18 -37.40
CA LEU A 4 13.33 -1.27 -37.35
C LEU A 4 14.04 -2.63 -37.37
N LEU A 5 13.47 -3.64 -36.71
CA LEU A 5 14.04 -5.00 -36.65
C LEU A 5 14.01 -5.69 -38.00
N LYS A 6 13.03 -5.36 -38.85
CA LYS A 6 12.99 -5.82 -40.24
C LYS A 6 14.26 -5.47 -41.04
N ASP A 7 14.95 -4.40 -40.64
CA ASP A 7 16.17 -3.92 -41.27
C ASP A 7 17.43 -4.35 -40.48
N ASN A 8 17.26 -5.08 -39.37
CA ASN A 8 18.34 -5.56 -38.53
C ASN A 8 18.75 -7.00 -38.94
N PRO A 9 20.00 -7.21 -39.39
CA PRO A 9 20.48 -8.53 -39.80
C PRO A 9 20.34 -9.62 -38.72
N LEU A 10 20.34 -9.25 -37.44
CA LEU A 10 20.17 -10.18 -36.32
C LEU A 10 18.81 -10.88 -36.29
N TYR A 11 17.80 -10.31 -36.97
CA TYR A 11 16.43 -10.84 -37.03
C TYR A 11 16.04 -11.26 -38.46
N SER A 12 17.01 -11.38 -39.37
CA SER A 12 16.76 -11.71 -40.78
C SER A 12 16.21 -13.12 -41.01
N ASP A 13 16.39 -14.02 -40.04
CA ASP A 13 15.88 -15.38 -40.00
C ASP A 13 14.50 -15.50 -39.33
N VAL A 14 13.96 -14.42 -38.77
CA VAL A 14 12.70 -14.42 -38.02
C VAL A 14 11.58 -13.86 -38.90
N GLU A 15 10.53 -14.65 -39.11
CA GLU A 15 9.30 -14.18 -39.76
C GLU A 15 8.39 -13.50 -38.71
N PRO A 16 8.16 -12.18 -38.77
CA PRO A 16 7.38 -11.46 -37.76
C PRO A 16 5.89 -11.82 -37.81
N ILE A 17 5.27 -11.99 -36.63
CA ILE A 17 3.84 -12.30 -36.50
C ILE A 17 3.07 -11.01 -36.19
N TYR A 18 2.41 -10.43 -37.18
CA TYR A 18 1.57 -9.23 -37.00
C TYR A 18 0.19 -9.56 -36.41
N SER A 19 -0.47 -8.54 -35.86
CA SER A 19 -1.85 -8.68 -35.37
C SER A 19 -2.81 -9.09 -36.50
N THR A 20 -3.74 -10.00 -36.21
CA THR A 20 -4.77 -10.44 -37.16
C THR A 20 -5.83 -9.37 -37.41
N GLU A 21 -6.65 -9.54 -38.45
CA GLU A 21 -7.80 -8.66 -38.71
C GLU A 21 -8.79 -8.67 -37.53
N GLU A 22 -8.99 -9.84 -36.91
CA GLU A 22 -9.85 -10.00 -35.73
C GLU A 22 -9.31 -9.22 -34.52
N GLU A 23 -8.00 -9.26 -34.28
CA GLU A 23 -7.35 -8.48 -33.20
C GLU A 23 -7.45 -6.96 -33.43
N LEU A 24 -7.59 -6.52 -34.68
CA LEU A 24 -7.71 -5.12 -35.05
C LEU A 24 -9.15 -4.64 -35.21
N ALA A 25 -10.14 -5.52 -35.03
CA ALA A 25 -11.54 -5.24 -35.33
C ALA A 25 -12.21 -4.27 -34.34
N CYS A 26 -11.83 -4.31 -33.06
CA CYS A 26 -12.43 -3.49 -31.99
C CYS A 26 -11.34 -2.91 -31.08
N VAL A 27 -11.62 -1.76 -30.44
CA VAL A 27 -10.69 -1.03 -29.54
C VAL A 27 -9.27 -0.85 -30.11
N ARG A 28 -9.19 -0.64 -31.42
CA ARG A 28 -7.93 -0.51 -32.15
C ARG A 28 -7.12 0.69 -31.64
N ILE A 29 -5.88 0.42 -31.27
CA ILE A 29 -4.92 1.43 -30.84
C ILE A 29 -4.12 1.89 -32.06
N ALA A 30 -3.95 3.20 -32.21
CA ALA A 30 -3.06 3.78 -33.21
C ALA A 30 -1.60 3.65 -32.70
N LEU A 31 -0.95 2.54 -33.04
CA LEU A 31 0.41 2.21 -32.62
C LEU A 31 1.44 2.79 -33.59
N SER A 32 2.63 3.12 -33.07
CA SER A 32 3.76 3.53 -33.89
C SER A 32 4.31 2.35 -34.70
N GLU A 33 5.02 2.63 -35.80
CA GLU A 33 5.69 1.59 -36.60
C GLU A 33 6.70 0.80 -35.76
N GLU A 34 7.45 1.47 -34.88
CA GLU A 34 8.37 0.84 -33.93
C GLU A 34 7.63 -0.15 -33.01
N PHE A 35 6.49 0.25 -32.44
CA PHE A 35 5.73 -0.62 -31.56
C PHE A 35 5.26 -1.87 -32.32
N ILE A 36 4.70 -1.69 -33.50
CA ILE A 36 4.19 -2.80 -34.32
C ILE A 36 5.34 -3.76 -34.68
N ASP A 37 6.48 -3.22 -35.12
CA ASP A 37 7.68 -3.98 -35.47
C ASP A 37 8.21 -4.79 -34.28
N ARG A 38 8.48 -4.15 -33.14
CA ARG A 38 9.00 -4.85 -31.94
C ARG A 38 8.07 -5.95 -31.46
N PHE A 39 6.77 -5.66 -31.35
CA PHE A 39 5.83 -6.65 -30.86
C PHE A 39 5.55 -7.77 -31.88
N ALA A 40 5.69 -7.54 -33.19
CA ALA A 40 5.53 -8.60 -34.18
C ALA A 40 6.68 -9.61 -34.14
N TYR A 41 7.92 -9.14 -34.04
CA TYR A 41 9.09 -10.00 -33.83
C TYR A 41 9.03 -10.71 -32.47
N MET A 42 8.61 -10.00 -31.43
CA MET A 42 8.47 -10.60 -30.10
C MET A 42 7.42 -11.73 -30.10
N ARG A 43 6.28 -11.56 -30.78
CA ARG A 43 5.29 -12.63 -30.96
C ARG A 43 5.90 -13.85 -31.67
N ALA A 44 6.70 -13.63 -32.72
CA ALA A 44 7.36 -14.71 -33.45
C ALA A 44 8.31 -15.52 -32.55
N LEU A 45 9.16 -14.83 -31.79
CA LEU A 45 10.12 -15.47 -30.88
C LEU A 45 9.43 -16.19 -29.71
N VAL A 46 8.36 -15.63 -29.17
CA VAL A 46 7.54 -16.29 -28.14
C VAL A 46 6.89 -17.56 -28.70
N ASN A 47 6.30 -17.48 -29.90
CA ASN A 47 5.66 -18.63 -30.55
C ASN A 47 6.65 -19.75 -30.89
N ALA A 48 7.89 -19.39 -31.23
CA ALA A 48 8.98 -20.34 -31.46
C ALA A 48 9.61 -20.89 -30.17
N GLU A 49 9.20 -20.38 -29.00
CA GLU A 49 9.86 -20.63 -27.70
C GLU A 49 11.39 -20.39 -27.76
N GLU A 50 11.81 -19.33 -28.47
CA GLU A 50 13.23 -19.04 -28.67
C GLU A 50 13.83 -18.29 -27.48
N TYR A 51 14.45 -19.02 -26.55
CA TYR A 51 15.20 -18.44 -25.43
C TYR A 51 16.65 -18.14 -25.83
N SER A 52 16.87 -16.99 -26.48
CA SER A 52 18.18 -16.51 -26.93
C SER A 52 18.51 -15.12 -26.36
N GLU A 53 19.76 -14.69 -26.46
CA GLU A 53 20.19 -13.36 -26.01
C GLU A 53 19.48 -12.23 -26.78
N ARG A 54 19.24 -12.42 -28.10
CA ARG A 54 18.46 -11.46 -28.89
C ARG A 54 17.00 -11.38 -28.42
N SER A 55 16.38 -12.51 -28.11
CA SER A 55 15.02 -12.56 -27.55
C SER A 55 14.95 -11.83 -26.21
N PHE A 56 15.92 -12.07 -25.33
CA PHE A 56 16.03 -11.38 -24.05
C PHE A 56 16.19 -9.86 -24.23
N ASN A 57 17.09 -9.41 -25.10
CA ASN A 57 17.30 -7.99 -25.37
C ASN A 57 16.04 -7.33 -25.96
N LEU A 58 15.32 -8.01 -26.85
CA LEU A 58 14.06 -7.52 -27.40
C LEU A 58 12.99 -7.33 -26.32
N THR A 59 12.96 -8.18 -25.28
CA THR A 59 12.02 -7.95 -24.17
C THR A 59 12.27 -6.61 -23.48
N THR A 60 13.51 -6.13 -23.40
CA THR A 60 13.83 -4.81 -22.82
C THR A 60 13.19 -3.70 -23.64
N GLU A 61 13.35 -3.73 -24.97
CA GLU A 61 12.75 -2.74 -25.88
C GLU A 61 11.21 -2.78 -25.79
N CYS A 62 10.61 -3.97 -25.75
CA CYS A 62 9.17 -4.12 -25.57
C CYS A 62 8.68 -3.61 -24.21
N ILE A 63 9.45 -3.77 -23.13
CA ILE A 63 9.11 -3.25 -21.79
C ILE A 63 9.19 -1.72 -21.77
N GLN A 64 10.16 -1.11 -22.45
CA GLN A 64 10.23 0.35 -22.58
C GLN A 64 9.01 0.91 -23.32
N LEU A 65 8.54 0.21 -24.35
CA LEU A 65 7.35 0.60 -25.11
C LEU A 65 6.04 0.34 -24.34
N ASN A 66 5.96 -0.75 -23.57
CA ASN A 66 4.80 -1.09 -22.74
C ASN A 66 5.19 -2.00 -21.56
N SER A 67 5.56 -1.36 -20.45
CA SER A 67 5.91 -2.03 -19.20
C SER A 67 4.70 -2.77 -18.58
N GLY A 68 3.47 -2.49 -19.00
CA GLY A 68 2.26 -3.16 -18.53
C GLY A 68 2.02 -4.55 -19.13
N ASN A 69 2.78 -4.95 -20.15
CA ASN A 69 2.58 -6.23 -20.82
C ASN A 69 3.16 -7.40 -20.00
N TYR A 70 2.29 -8.07 -19.23
CA TYR A 70 2.68 -9.18 -18.35
C TYR A 70 3.25 -10.40 -19.10
N SER A 71 2.88 -10.62 -20.37
CA SER A 71 3.39 -11.74 -21.17
C SER A 71 4.87 -11.55 -21.49
N ILE A 72 5.29 -10.32 -21.77
CA ILE A 72 6.71 -9.99 -22.01
C ILE A 72 7.52 -10.22 -20.73
N TRP A 73 7.02 -9.78 -19.58
CA TRP A 73 7.68 -10.04 -18.29
C TRP A 73 7.81 -11.53 -17.99
N LYS A 74 6.78 -12.33 -18.28
CA LYS A 74 6.85 -13.79 -18.10
C LYS A 74 7.93 -14.41 -18.99
N PHE A 75 7.92 -14.06 -20.28
CA PHE A 75 8.89 -14.58 -21.24
C PHE A 75 10.32 -14.13 -20.91
N ARG A 76 10.50 -12.89 -20.44
CA ARG A 76 11.78 -12.38 -19.94
C ARG A 76 12.31 -13.22 -18.79
N ARG A 77 11.46 -13.58 -17.81
CA ARG A 77 11.84 -14.46 -16.70
C ARG A 77 12.22 -15.86 -17.15
N ASP A 78 11.56 -16.38 -18.18
CA ASP A 78 11.94 -17.67 -18.76
C ASP A 78 13.32 -17.57 -19.44
N CYS A 79 13.60 -16.48 -20.18
CA CYS A 79 14.91 -16.20 -20.74
C CYS A 79 16.00 -16.12 -19.66
N LEU A 80 15.79 -15.35 -18.58
CA LEU A 80 16.74 -15.23 -17.46
C LEU A 80 17.13 -16.61 -16.91
N LYS A 81 16.15 -17.49 -16.72
CA LYS A 81 16.36 -18.84 -16.20
C LYS A 81 17.07 -19.75 -17.21
N LYS A 82 16.62 -19.77 -18.47
CA LYS A 82 17.15 -20.67 -19.51
C LYS A 82 18.57 -20.30 -19.92
N LEU A 83 18.88 -19.01 -19.96
CA LEU A 83 20.19 -18.48 -20.32
C LEU A 83 21.13 -18.33 -19.12
N ASN A 84 20.63 -18.55 -17.89
CA ASN A 84 21.39 -18.39 -16.65
C ASN A 84 22.07 -17.00 -16.55
N LEU A 85 21.29 -15.95 -16.82
CA LEU A 85 21.79 -14.57 -16.84
C LEU A 85 21.98 -14.02 -15.42
N ASN A 86 22.81 -13.00 -15.31
CA ASN A 86 23.12 -12.35 -14.04
C ASN A 86 21.90 -11.59 -13.49
N LEU A 87 21.35 -12.08 -12.38
CA LEU A 87 20.19 -11.49 -11.74
C LEU A 87 20.48 -10.11 -11.09
N LYS A 88 21.74 -9.77 -10.81
CA LYS A 88 22.09 -8.43 -10.32
C LYS A 88 21.95 -7.37 -11.41
N ASP A 89 22.35 -7.70 -12.63
CA ASP A 89 22.17 -6.81 -13.79
C ASP A 89 20.68 -6.62 -14.07
N GLU A 90 19.89 -7.69 -13.91
CA GLU A 90 18.44 -7.63 -14.01
C GLU A 90 17.80 -6.78 -12.91
N LEU A 91 18.30 -6.87 -11.67
CA LEU A 91 17.83 -6.05 -10.57
C LEU A 91 18.07 -4.56 -10.85
N ASN A 92 19.23 -4.21 -11.42
CA ASN A 92 19.52 -2.85 -11.86
C ASN A 92 18.56 -2.40 -12.97
N MET A 93 18.31 -3.27 -13.96
CA MET A 93 17.36 -2.96 -15.05
C MET A 93 15.97 -2.67 -14.49
N VAL A 94 15.42 -3.56 -13.65
CA VAL A 94 14.06 -3.36 -13.10
C VAL A 94 14.00 -2.15 -12.15
N SER A 95 15.09 -1.82 -11.43
CA SER A 95 15.19 -0.57 -10.67
C SER A 95 14.92 0.64 -11.54
N GLU A 96 15.56 0.74 -12.72
CA GLU A 96 15.33 1.86 -13.65
C GLU A 96 13.89 1.89 -14.17
N VAL A 97 13.34 0.73 -14.57
CA VAL A 97 11.95 0.67 -15.06
C VAL A 97 10.95 1.06 -13.96
N ILE A 98 11.21 0.72 -12.70
CA ILE A 98 10.38 1.17 -11.56
C ILE A 98 10.47 2.68 -11.38
N ARG A 99 11.66 3.29 -11.49
CA ARG A 99 11.78 4.76 -11.38
C ARG A 99 10.97 5.49 -12.44
N GLU A 100 10.94 4.96 -13.66
CA GLU A 100 10.13 5.52 -14.75
C GLU A 100 8.63 5.19 -14.60
N ASN A 101 8.30 4.00 -14.10
CA ASN A 101 6.94 3.45 -14.06
C ASN A 101 6.57 2.89 -12.67
N PRO A 102 6.58 3.71 -11.60
CA PRO A 102 6.49 3.21 -10.23
C PRO A 102 5.08 2.72 -9.83
N LYS A 103 4.08 2.92 -10.70
CA LYS A 103 2.67 2.53 -10.52
C LYS A 103 2.26 1.32 -11.37
N ASN A 104 3.22 0.52 -11.79
CA ASN A 104 3.02 -0.66 -12.62
C ASN A 104 3.10 -1.95 -11.79
N TYR A 105 2.12 -2.85 -11.89
CA TYR A 105 2.11 -4.09 -11.10
C TYR A 105 3.23 -5.06 -11.45
N GLN A 106 3.55 -5.16 -12.75
CA GLN A 106 4.47 -6.15 -13.28
C GLN A 106 5.91 -5.88 -12.83
N VAL A 107 6.33 -4.61 -12.78
CA VAL A 107 7.69 -4.22 -12.36
C VAL A 107 7.97 -4.60 -10.91
N TRP A 108 7.01 -4.36 -10.00
CA TRP A 108 7.14 -4.71 -8.59
C TRP A 108 7.12 -6.22 -8.36
N ARG A 109 6.23 -6.95 -9.06
CA ARG A 109 6.23 -8.41 -9.03
C ARG A 109 7.55 -8.97 -9.56
N HIS A 110 8.07 -8.40 -10.64
CA HIS A 110 9.33 -8.85 -11.22
C HIS A 110 10.50 -8.62 -10.27
N ARG A 111 10.62 -7.41 -9.69
CA ARG A 111 11.62 -7.14 -8.64
C ARG A 111 11.52 -8.12 -7.48
N GLN A 112 10.30 -8.40 -7.00
CA GLN A 112 10.06 -9.37 -5.94
C GLN A 112 10.62 -10.75 -6.29
N GLU A 113 10.33 -11.25 -7.50
CA GLU A 113 10.86 -12.52 -7.97
C GLU A 113 12.39 -12.50 -8.05
N ILE A 114 13.01 -11.46 -8.63
CA ILE A 114 14.48 -11.37 -8.76
C ILE A 114 15.17 -11.39 -7.40
N VAL A 115 14.72 -10.55 -6.46
CA VAL A 115 15.27 -10.47 -5.10
C VAL A 115 15.10 -11.79 -4.35
N GLN A 116 13.95 -12.48 -4.51
CA GLN A 116 13.75 -13.81 -3.93
C GLN A 116 14.70 -14.86 -4.50
N HIS A 117 15.02 -14.80 -5.80
CA HIS A 117 15.96 -15.75 -6.41
C HIS A 117 17.41 -15.46 -6.01
N LEU A 118 17.76 -14.18 -5.81
CA LEU A 118 19.07 -13.77 -5.31
C LEU A 118 19.27 -14.06 -3.81
N ASP A 119 18.18 -14.06 -3.03
CA ASP A 119 18.18 -14.04 -1.55
C ASP A 119 19.03 -12.88 -0.98
N ASP A 120 19.11 -11.78 -1.73
CA ASP A 120 19.85 -10.56 -1.36
C ASP A 120 18.88 -9.38 -1.28
N TYR A 121 18.61 -8.94 -0.04
CA TYR A 121 17.64 -7.88 0.28
C TYR A 121 18.33 -6.57 0.69
N SER A 122 19.65 -6.50 0.56
CA SER A 122 20.46 -5.44 1.16
C SER A 122 20.16 -4.03 0.62
N GLU A 123 19.71 -3.94 -0.63
CA GLU A 123 19.39 -2.68 -1.31
C GLU A 123 17.91 -2.28 -1.20
N GLU A 124 17.04 -3.16 -0.71
CA GLU A 124 15.60 -2.93 -0.77
C GLU A 124 15.14 -1.75 0.09
N THR A 125 15.74 -1.59 1.27
CA THR A 125 15.39 -0.49 2.17
C THR A 125 15.76 0.87 1.58
N SER A 126 16.96 1.00 1.00
CA SER A 126 17.41 2.25 0.37
C SER A 126 16.63 2.55 -0.91
N PHE A 127 16.37 1.53 -1.73
CA PHE A 127 15.57 1.66 -2.94
C PHE A 127 14.13 2.11 -2.63
N LEU A 128 13.46 1.47 -1.67
CA LEU A 128 12.11 1.87 -1.26
C LEU A 128 12.08 3.29 -0.68
N LEU A 129 13.10 3.70 0.07
CA LEU A 129 13.19 5.05 0.61
C LEU A 129 13.26 6.09 -0.51
N GLU A 130 14.00 5.81 -1.59
CA GLU A 130 14.04 6.65 -2.79
C GLU A 130 12.63 6.82 -3.39
N ILE A 131 11.94 5.70 -3.67
CA ILE A 131 10.61 5.73 -4.29
C ILE A 131 9.56 6.40 -3.38
N ILE A 132 9.60 6.17 -2.08
CA ILE A 132 8.67 6.77 -1.10
C ILE A 132 8.95 8.26 -0.91
N LYS A 133 10.20 8.72 -1.09
CA LYS A 133 10.50 10.16 -1.06
C LYS A 133 9.91 10.89 -2.26
N ASP A 134 9.86 10.24 -3.41
CA ASP A 134 9.29 10.81 -4.63
C ASP A 134 7.76 10.74 -4.64
N ASP A 135 7.16 9.64 -4.16
CA ASP A 135 5.71 9.48 -3.96
C ASP A 135 5.43 8.72 -2.65
N ASP A 136 5.16 9.48 -1.58
CA ASP A 136 4.93 8.99 -0.22
C ASP A 136 3.65 8.14 -0.07
N LYS A 137 2.82 8.10 -1.10
CA LYS A 137 1.57 7.35 -1.20
C LYS A 137 1.62 6.27 -2.27
N ASN A 138 2.80 5.92 -2.78
CA ASN A 138 2.95 4.82 -3.70
C ASN A 138 2.52 3.49 -3.05
N TYR A 139 1.33 3.02 -3.42
CA TYR A 139 0.75 1.81 -2.87
C TYR A 139 1.61 0.57 -3.10
N HIS A 140 2.27 0.46 -4.25
CA HIS A 140 3.09 -0.70 -4.58
C HIS A 140 4.38 -0.74 -3.75
N ALA A 141 5.03 0.41 -3.55
CA ALA A 141 6.21 0.51 -2.70
C ALA A 141 5.87 0.12 -1.25
N TRP A 142 4.75 0.62 -0.71
CA TRP A 142 4.26 0.24 0.61
C TRP A 142 3.90 -1.25 0.70
N GLN A 143 3.21 -1.79 -0.31
CA GLN A 143 2.87 -3.21 -0.36
C GLN A 143 4.12 -4.11 -0.42
N TYR A 144 5.13 -3.70 -1.20
CA TYR A 144 6.41 -4.40 -1.30
C TYR A 144 7.17 -4.35 0.03
N ARG A 145 7.18 -3.20 0.71
CA ARG A 145 7.77 -3.06 2.04
C ARG A 145 7.09 -3.94 3.09
N VAL A 146 5.75 -4.03 3.06
CA VAL A 146 4.99 -4.95 3.92
C VAL A 146 5.34 -6.41 3.61
N TRP A 147 5.54 -6.75 2.34
CA TRP A 147 6.00 -8.09 1.97
C TRP A 147 7.38 -8.41 2.56
N LEU A 148 8.35 -7.49 2.50
CA LEU A 148 9.66 -7.66 3.13
C LEU A 148 9.55 -7.87 4.64
N LEU A 149 8.73 -7.07 5.31
CA LEU A 149 8.46 -7.18 6.75
C LEU A 149 7.89 -8.57 7.11
N LYS A 150 6.88 -9.03 6.37
CA LYS A 150 6.24 -10.34 6.57
C LYS A 150 7.15 -11.53 6.32
N ASN A 151 8.20 -11.35 5.53
CA ASN A 151 9.20 -12.37 5.23
C ASN A 151 10.45 -12.21 6.11
N GLU A 152 10.33 -11.47 7.22
CA GLU A 152 11.40 -11.26 8.22
C GLU A 152 12.67 -10.64 7.64
N LYS A 153 12.54 -9.89 6.54
CA LYS A 153 13.66 -9.22 5.87
C LYS A 153 13.92 -7.81 6.41
N LEU A 154 13.00 -7.29 7.24
CA LEU A 154 13.10 -5.99 7.90
C LEU A 154 13.00 -6.16 9.42
N LYS A 155 13.75 -5.34 10.16
CA LYS A 155 13.77 -5.39 11.63
C LYS A 155 12.76 -4.42 12.22
N PHE A 156 12.06 -4.86 13.26
CA PHE A 156 11.04 -4.06 13.94
C PHE A 156 11.53 -2.66 14.33
N ASP A 157 12.69 -2.55 15.01
CA ASP A 157 13.18 -1.26 15.51
C ASP A 157 13.50 -0.27 14.37
N ASP A 158 14.06 -0.78 13.26
CA ASP A 158 14.36 0.01 12.07
C ASP A 158 13.08 0.52 11.41
N GLU A 159 12.03 -0.31 11.36
CA GLU A 159 10.73 0.08 10.79
C GLU A 159 9.95 1.05 11.67
N ILE A 160 10.04 0.92 13.00
CA ILE A 160 9.51 1.93 13.92
C ILE A 160 10.24 3.26 13.74
N ALA A 161 11.57 3.26 13.65
CA ALA A 161 12.35 4.46 13.38
C ALA A 161 11.99 5.09 12.03
N PHE A 162 11.74 4.27 11.00
CA PHE A 162 11.29 4.73 9.69
C PHE A 162 9.90 5.40 9.75
N THR A 163 8.93 4.81 10.46
CA THR A 163 7.62 5.44 10.63
C THR A 163 7.71 6.76 11.40
N ASN A 164 8.57 6.84 12.43
CA ASN A 164 8.83 8.07 13.16
C ASN A 164 9.41 9.14 12.24
N TYR A 165 10.39 8.80 11.40
CA TYR A 165 10.97 9.72 10.42
C TYR A 165 9.89 10.31 9.51
N LEU A 166 8.99 9.48 8.97
CA LEU A 166 7.92 9.96 8.08
C LEU A 166 6.88 10.82 8.82
N LEU A 167 6.49 10.44 10.03
CA LEU A 167 5.51 11.18 10.83
C LEU A 167 6.05 12.52 11.34
N VAL A 168 7.37 12.65 11.51
CA VAL A 168 8.02 13.94 11.78
C VAL A 168 7.94 14.87 10.56
N GLN A 169 8.04 14.34 9.35
CA GLN A 169 7.92 15.13 8.12
C GLN A 169 6.46 15.54 7.85
N ASP A 170 5.53 14.59 7.97
CA ASP A 170 4.10 14.82 7.84
C ASP A 170 3.30 13.94 8.81
N LEU A 171 2.82 14.56 9.89
CA LEU A 171 2.00 13.88 10.89
C LEU A 171 0.64 13.42 10.33
N ARG A 172 0.18 13.95 9.19
CA ARG A 172 -1.06 13.53 8.51
C ARG A 172 -0.82 12.42 7.48
N ASN A 173 0.40 11.90 7.36
CA ASN A 173 0.70 10.81 6.43
C ASN A 173 0.02 9.50 6.89
N ASN A 174 -1.16 9.22 6.32
CA ASN A 174 -1.95 8.03 6.63
C ASN A 174 -1.22 6.72 6.28
N SER A 175 -0.37 6.72 5.25
CA SER A 175 0.42 5.54 4.88
C SER A 175 1.43 5.19 5.98
N ALA A 176 2.07 6.21 6.59
CA ALA A 176 2.98 6.01 7.71
C ALA A 176 2.26 5.49 8.97
N TRP A 177 1.09 6.04 9.30
CA TRP A 177 0.25 5.54 10.41
C TRP A 177 -0.19 4.09 10.19
N HIS A 178 -0.66 3.78 8.97
CA HIS A 178 -1.07 2.43 8.62
C HIS A 178 0.12 1.46 8.63
N TYR A 179 1.27 1.85 8.08
CA TYR A 179 2.45 1.01 8.10
C TYR A 179 2.94 0.74 9.53
N ARG A 180 2.93 1.77 10.40
CA ARG A 180 3.21 1.61 11.83
C ARG A 180 2.29 0.58 12.48
N GLN A 181 1.00 0.61 12.16
CA GLN A 181 0.03 -0.38 12.64
C GLN A 181 0.41 -1.80 12.17
N VAL A 182 0.79 -1.96 10.90
CA VAL A 182 1.23 -3.24 10.34
C VAL A 182 2.50 -3.74 11.05
N VAL A 183 3.51 -2.88 11.26
CA VAL A 183 4.75 -3.24 11.97
C VAL A 183 4.45 -3.81 13.36
N PHE A 184 3.56 -3.17 14.12
CA PHE A 184 3.17 -3.68 15.43
C PHE A 184 2.38 -4.99 15.35
N ASN A 185 1.41 -5.11 14.43
CA ASN A 185 0.64 -6.34 14.25
C ASN A 185 1.54 -7.54 13.90
N GLU A 186 2.46 -7.39 12.94
CA GLU A 186 3.36 -8.48 12.53
C GLU A 186 4.34 -8.85 13.65
N SER A 187 4.74 -7.89 14.50
CA SER A 187 5.65 -8.15 15.62
C SER A 187 4.99 -8.83 16.83
N GLY A 188 3.67 -8.70 17.00
CA GLY A 188 2.96 -9.13 18.21
C GLY A 188 3.37 -8.40 19.51
N LYS A 189 4.21 -7.35 19.43
CA LYS A 189 4.78 -6.69 20.62
C LYS A 189 3.74 -6.00 21.49
N LEU A 190 2.70 -5.39 20.90
CA LEU A 190 1.64 -4.73 21.69
C LEU A 190 0.83 -5.72 22.53
N GLU A 191 0.76 -7.00 22.14
CA GLU A 191 0.03 -8.01 22.90
C GLU A 191 0.88 -8.65 24.00
N THR A 192 2.20 -8.67 23.81
CA THR A 192 3.18 -9.39 24.64
C THR A 192 3.97 -8.48 25.58
N ASP A 193 4.03 -7.17 25.30
CA ASP A 193 4.77 -6.17 26.07
C ASP A 193 3.86 -4.97 26.42
N GLU A 194 3.46 -4.91 27.70
CA GLU A 194 2.57 -3.88 28.22
C GLU A 194 3.20 -2.48 28.19
N GLU A 195 4.52 -2.38 28.36
CA GLU A 195 5.22 -1.10 28.35
C GLU A 195 5.32 -0.54 26.94
N VAL A 196 5.53 -1.41 25.93
CA VAL A 196 5.43 -1.02 24.52
C VAL A 196 4.02 -0.51 24.22
N TYR A 197 2.97 -1.21 24.66
CA TYR A 197 1.59 -0.77 24.47
C TYR A 197 1.30 0.60 25.10
N LYS A 198 1.72 0.83 26.35
CA LYS A 198 1.58 2.15 27.01
C LYS A 198 2.37 3.25 26.32
N SER A 199 3.58 2.95 25.87
CA SER A 199 4.42 3.90 25.13
C SER A 199 3.74 4.31 23.82
N GLU A 200 3.08 3.37 23.14
CA GLU A 200 2.40 3.62 21.87
C GLU A 200 1.11 4.44 22.06
N ILE A 201 0.36 4.20 23.15
CA ILE A 201 -0.75 5.07 23.54
C ILE A 201 -0.26 6.50 23.78
N THR A 202 0.84 6.66 24.51
CA THR A 202 1.43 7.98 24.80
C THR A 202 1.82 8.68 23.49
N PHE A 203 2.47 7.95 22.58
CA PHE A 203 2.87 8.45 21.27
C PHE A 203 1.67 9.01 20.47
N VAL A 204 0.60 8.24 20.30
CA VAL A 204 -0.56 8.71 19.52
C VAL A 204 -1.33 9.82 20.24
N VAL A 205 -1.39 9.81 21.58
CA VAL A 205 -2.01 10.88 22.36
C VAL A 205 -1.25 12.20 22.15
N ASP A 206 0.08 12.18 22.15
CA ASP A 206 0.89 13.36 21.90
C ASP A 206 0.76 13.85 20.44
N ALA A 207 0.65 12.92 19.48
CA ALA A 207 0.33 13.27 18.10
C ALA A 207 -1.04 13.96 17.97
N ILE A 208 -2.07 13.44 18.63
CA ILE A 208 -3.41 14.05 18.66
C ILE A 208 -3.36 15.43 19.33
N LYS A 209 -2.68 15.59 20.46
CA LYS A 209 -2.55 16.91 21.12
C LYS A 209 -1.83 17.94 20.23
N THR A 210 -0.89 17.48 19.41
CA THR A 210 -0.15 18.36 18.49
C THR A 210 -1.03 18.79 17.31
N VAL A 211 -1.83 17.87 16.77
CA VAL A 211 -2.74 18.13 15.65
C VAL A 211 -4.07 17.41 15.88
N ASP A 212 -4.96 18.06 16.60
CA ASP A 212 -6.18 17.44 17.15
C ASP A 212 -7.29 17.19 16.13
N ASN A 213 -7.18 17.73 14.93
CA ASN A 213 -8.06 17.45 13.80
C ASN A 213 -7.51 16.40 12.81
N ASN A 214 -6.39 15.73 13.13
CA ASN A 214 -5.77 14.73 12.28
C ASN A 214 -6.50 13.37 12.36
N GLU A 215 -7.33 13.08 11.36
CA GLU A 215 -8.10 11.83 11.29
C GLU A 215 -7.23 10.56 11.37
N SER A 216 -6.02 10.55 10.79
CA SER A 216 -5.15 9.37 10.82
C SER A 216 -4.71 8.99 12.23
N ALA A 217 -4.36 9.97 13.06
CA ALA A 217 -3.99 9.74 14.45
C ALA A 217 -5.19 9.22 15.27
N TRP A 218 -6.39 9.77 15.06
CA TRP A 218 -7.62 9.29 15.71
C TRP A 218 -8.02 7.87 15.30
N ASN A 219 -7.82 7.52 14.03
CA ASN A 219 -8.05 6.16 13.53
C ASN A 219 -7.04 5.18 14.14
N TYR A 220 -5.78 5.57 14.28
CA TYR A 220 -4.76 4.77 14.96
C TYR A 220 -5.07 4.61 16.45
N TYR A 221 -5.52 5.68 17.11
CA TYR A 221 -5.96 5.66 18.50
C TYR A 221 -7.15 4.73 18.73
N PHE A 222 -8.12 4.73 17.82
CA PHE A 222 -9.23 3.77 17.85
C PHE A 222 -8.74 2.32 17.70
N TRP A 223 -7.77 2.06 16.83
CA TRP A 223 -7.19 0.71 16.73
C TRP A 223 -6.53 0.28 18.04
N LEU A 224 -5.72 1.12 18.70
CA LEU A 224 -5.15 0.80 20.01
C LEU A 224 -6.22 0.53 21.07
N PHE A 225 -7.33 1.28 21.06
CA PHE A 225 -8.48 1.01 21.93
C PHE A 225 -9.02 -0.41 21.71
N THR A 226 -9.08 -0.90 20.47
CA THR A 226 -9.58 -2.26 20.20
C THR A 226 -8.70 -3.38 20.76
N LEU A 227 -7.45 -3.07 21.11
CA LEU A 227 -6.49 -3.98 21.74
C LEU A 227 -6.52 -3.93 23.27
N SER A 228 -7.26 -2.98 23.86
CA SER A 228 -7.35 -2.82 25.31
C SER A 228 -7.92 -4.07 25.98
N LYS A 229 -7.24 -4.55 27.02
CA LYS A 229 -7.59 -5.79 27.75
C LYS A 229 -8.35 -5.53 29.05
N ASP A 230 -8.33 -4.30 29.56
CA ASP A 230 -8.92 -3.92 30.84
C ASP A 230 -9.80 -2.67 30.74
N ASN A 231 -10.75 -2.57 31.66
CA ASN A 231 -11.71 -1.47 31.69
C ASN A 231 -11.04 -0.12 32.03
N GLY A 232 -9.94 -0.12 32.78
CA GLY A 232 -9.23 1.10 33.16
C GLY A 232 -8.60 1.78 31.95
N SER A 233 -7.84 1.00 31.15
CA SER A 233 -7.25 1.46 29.89
C SER A 233 -8.34 1.95 28.93
N SER A 234 -9.37 1.14 28.69
CA SER A 234 -10.51 1.48 27.82
C SER A 234 -11.20 2.78 28.24
N MET A 235 -11.37 3.00 29.55
CA MET A 235 -11.95 4.23 30.08
C MET A 235 -11.00 5.43 29.94
N GLY A 236 -9.69 5.21 30.04
CA GLY A 236 -8.68 6.21 29.71
C GLY A 236 -8.83 6.77 28.30
N PHE A 237 -9.12 5.90 27.31
CA PHE A 237 -9.34 6.33 25.93
C PHE A 237 -10.53 7.28 25.78
N ILE A 238 -11.66 6.91 26.39
CA ILE A 238 -12.91 7.67 26.38
C ILE A 238 -12.72 9.01 27.13
N ASN A 239 -12.10 8.98 28.31
CA ASN A 239 -11.87 10.17 29.13
C ASN A 239 -10.98 11.19 28.41
N PHE A 240 -9.87 10.76 27.81
CA PHE A 240 -9.03 11.66 27.02
C PHE A 240 -9.84 12.34 25.90
N SER A 241 -10.63 11.56 25.16
CA SER A 241 -11.44 12.06 24.02
C SER A 241 -12.52 13.04 24.45
N LYS A 242 -13.16 12.79 25.62
CA LYS A 242 -14.14 13.72 26.20
C LYS A 242 -13.48 15.02 26.68
N ASN A 243 -12.30 14.94 27.28
CA ASN A 243 -11.59 16.07 27.88
C ASN A 243 -10.86 16.96 26.84
N LEU A 244 -10.50 16.42 25.67
CA LEU A 244 -9.92 17.20 24.58
C LEU A 244 -11.01 17.98 23.83
N ASP A 245 -11.60 18.97 24.49
CA ASP A 245 -12.70 19.78 23.96
C ASP A 245 -12.18 21.08 23.33
N THR A 246 -11.62 20.95 22.12
CA THR A 246 -11.25 22.09 21.28
C THR A 246 -12.21 22.15 20.09
N GLU A 247 -12.31 23.32 19.46
CA GLU A 247 -13.13 23.48 18.25
C GLU A 247 -12.60 22.59 17.10
N SER A 248 -11.28 22.43 16.99
CA SER A 248 -10.64 21.62 15.94
C SER A 248 -10.73 20.11 16.18
N SER A 249 -10.70 19.65 17.44
CA SER A 249 -10.88 18.22 17.76
C SER A 249 -12.33 17.76 17.64
N TYR A 250 -13.30 18.69 17.60
CA TYR A 250 -14.71 18.41 17.81
C TYR A 250 -15.25 17.27 16.93
N ILE A 251 -14.99 17.30 15.63
CA ILE A 251 -15.47 16.23 14.73
C ILE A 251 -14.79 14.91 15.08
N GLN A 252 -13.46 14.90 15.16
CA GLN A 252 -12.69 13.67 15.30
C GLN A 252 -12.91 12.98 16.66
N ARG A 253 -13.01 13.74 17.76
CA ARG A 253 -13.31 13.18 19.09
C ARG A 253 -14.70 12.54 19.13
N HIS A 254 -15.71 13.16 18.52
CA HIS A 254 -17.05 12.59 18.47
C HIS A 254 -17.12 11.38 17.53
N VAL A 255 -16.43 11.41 16.38
CA VAL A 255 -16.32 10.25 15.49
C VAL A 255 -15.66 9.07 16.21
N PHE A 256 -14.59 9.32 16.97
CA PHE A 256 -13.95 8.31 17.82
C PHE A 256 -14.95 7.72 18.83
N LEU A 257 -15.66 8.57 19.58
CA LEU A 257 -16.64 8.13 20.58
C LEU A 257 -17.77 7.31 19.95
N VAL A 258 -18.28 7.74 18.79
CA VAL A 258 -19.28 6.97 18.02
C VAL A 258 -18.76 5.57 17.68
N LYS A 259 -17.52 5.46 17.19
CA LYS A 259 -16.90 4.16 16.88
C LYS A 259 -16.76 3.28 18.13
N VAL A 260 -16.33 3.85 19.26
CA VAL A 260 -16.20 3.15 20.55
C VAL A 260 -17.55 2.63 21.04
N TYR A 261 -18.55 3.48 21.17
CA TYR A 261 -19.85 3.09 21.71
C TYR A 261 -20.59 2.12 20.79
N SER A 262 -20.49 2.31 19.47
CA SER A 262 -21.05 1.37 18.50
C SER A 262 -20.41 -0.02 18.63
N ARG A 263 -19.09 -0.08 18.82
CA ARG A 263 -18.39 -1.35 19.04
C ARG A 263 -18.82 -2.04 20.32
N LEU A 264 -18.89 -1.31 21.43
CA LEU A 264 -19.31 -1.86 22.73
C LEU A 264 -20.74 -2.41 22.66
N LEU A 265 -21.67 -1.67 22.04
CA LEU A 265 -23.05 -2.13 21.81
C LEU A 265 -23.12 -3.38 20.93
N ASN A 266 -22.40 -3.39 19.80
CA ASN A 266 -22.40 -4.53 18.87
C ASN A 266 -21.81 -5.80 19.51
N ASN A 267 -20.82 -5.64 20.39
CA ASN A 267 -20.21 -6.75 21.13
C ASN A 267 -20.99 -7.14 22.39
N LYS A 268 -22.07 -6.41 22.73
CA LYS A 268 -22.83 -6.56 23.99
C LYS A 268 -21.95 -6.44 25.24
N ASP A 269 -20.90 -5.62 25.16
CA ASP A 269 -19.98 -5.39 26.28
C ASP A 269 -20.50 -4.26 27.16
N THR A 270 -21.13 -4.64 28.27
CA THR A 270 -21.70 -3.72 29.26
C THR A 270 -20.82 -3.57 30.51
N LYS A 271 -19.58 -4.09 30.48
CA LYS A 271 -18.67 -4.03 31.63
C LYS A 271 -18.13 -2.61 31.87
N LEU A 272 -18.01 -1.82 30.81
CA LEU A 272 -17.51 -0.45 30.85
C LEU A 272 -18.63 0.55 31.18
N MET A 273 -19.79 0.40 30.55
CA MET A 273 -20.95 1.28 30.68
C MET A 273 -22.24 0.48 30.49
N GLY A 274 -23.32 0.91 31.12
CA GLY A 274 -24.63 0.26 30.96
C GLY A 274 -25.14 0.31 29.52
N HIS A 275 -25.95 -0.66 29.11
CA HIS A 275 -26.48 -0.70 27.74
C HIS A 275 -27.26 0.57 27.36
N ASP A 276 -28.12 1.07 28.24
CA ASP A 276 -28.92 2.28 27.99
C ASP A 276 -28.06 3.55 28.03
N GLU A 277 -27.00 3.54 28.85
CA GLU A 277 -26.01 4.62 28.91
C GLU A 277 -25.21 4.70 27.61
N LEU A 278 -24.75 3.57 27.07
CA LEU A 278 -24.08 3.48 25.77
C LEU A 278 -24.97 3.99 24.63
N LYS A 279 -26.25 3.58 24.61
CA LYS A 279 -27.22 4.07 23.61
C LYS A 279 -27.39 5.59 23.69
N LYS A 280 -27.52 6.13 24.90
CA LYS A 280 -27.65 7.57 25.14
C LYS A 280 -26.41 8.32 24.64
N GLU A 281 -25.22 7.90 25.08
CA GLU A 281 -23.95 8.55 24.72
C GLU A 281 -23.67 8.49 23.21
N LEU A 282 -23.98 7.37 22.56
CA LEU A 282 -23.89 7.24 21.10
C LEU A 282 -24.84 8.22 20.40
N LYS A 283 -26.10 8.31 20.85
CA LYS A 283 -27.11 9.22 20.28
C LYS A 283 -26.71 10.69 20.46
N ASP A 284 -26.17 11.04 21.62
CA ASP A 284 -25.69 12.39 21.92
C ASP A 284 -24.52 12.76 20.99
N CYS A 285 -23.53 11.86 20.82
CA CYS A 285 -22.40 12.10 19.92
C CYS A 285 -22.84 12.24 18.46
N CYS A 286 -23.74 11.38 17.97
CA CYS A 286 -24.27 11.49 16.61
C CYS A 286 -25.05 12.80 16.42
N SER A 287 -25.85 13.21 17.41
CA SER A 287 -26.61 14.47 17.36
C SER A 287 -25.70 15.69 17.27
N ASN A 288 -24.59 15.67 18.03
CA ASN A 288 -23.55 16.69 17.96
C ASN A 288 -22.88 16.77 16.57
N LEU A 289 -22.68 15.62 15.92
CA LEU A 289 -22.08 15.55 14.58
C LEU A 289 -23.03 15.98 13.46
N VAL A 290 -24.35 15.76 13.58
CA VAL A 290 -25.32 16.13 12.54
C VAL A 290 -25.22 17.60 12.12
N ASN A 291 -24.91 18.49 13.06
CA ASN A 291 -24.82 19.93 12.80
C ASN A 291 -23.40 20.42 12.45
N ARG A 292 -22.37 19.60 12.69
CA ARG A 292 -20.95 20.00 12.58
C ARG A 292 -20.21 19.29 11.45
N ASP A 293 -20.68 18.12 11.05
CA ASP A 293 -20.19 17.32 9.93
C ASP A 293 -21.31 17.14 8.90
N GLU A 294 -21.61 18.23 8.19
CA GLU A 294 -22.75 18.32 7.27
C GLU A 294 -22.70 17.27 6.16
N VAL A 295 -21.49 16.96 5.67
CA VAL A 295 -21.22 15.98 4.61
C VAL A 295 -21.74 14.60 5.01
N HIS A 296 -21.52 14.18 6.26
CA HIS A 296 -21.97 12.89 6.78
C HIS A 296 -23.25 12.98 7.64
N SER A 297 -23.95 14.12 7.64
CA SER A 297 -25.17 14.31 8.44
C SER A 297 -26.23 13.22 8.23
N ARG A 298 -26.38 12.70 7.00
CA ARG A 298 -27.28 11.58 6.69
C ARG A 298 -26.84 10.27 7.34
N TYR A 299 -25.53 10.03 7.40
CA TYR A 299 -24.95 8.86 8.05
C TYR A 299 -25.21 8.91 9.56
N TRP A 300 -24.97 10.05 10.21
CA TRP A 300 -25.23 10.24 11.64
C TRP A 300 -26.72 10.08 12.00
N LYS A 301 -27.62 10.64 11.20
CA LYS A 301 -29.08 10.45 11.36
C LYS A 301 -29.50 8.99 11.25
N LYS A 302 -28.89 8.23 10.33
CA LYS A 302 -29.17 6.79 10.16
C LYS A 302 -28.74 5.98 11.39
N ILE A 303 -27.60 6.31 12.00
CA ILE A 303 -27.17 5.66 13.24
C ILE A 303 -28.18 5.93 14.37
N ILE A 304 -28.60 7.19 14.55
CA ILE A 304 -29.61 7.55 15.57
C ILE A 304 -30.89 6.72 15.40
N GLN A 305 -31.41 6.63 14.18
CA GLN A 305 -32.60 5.83 13.88
C GLN A 305 -32.42 4.34 14.20
N SER A 306 -31.20 3.79 14.03
CA SER A 306 -30.91 2.38 14.33
C SER A 306 -30.84 2.07 15.82
N ILE A 307 -30.64 3.07 16.69
CA ILE A 307 -30.59 2.90 18.15
C ILE A 307 -31.99 2.80 18.75
N ASP A 308 -32.94 3.53 18.15
CA ASP A 308 -34.33 3.66 18.58
C ASP A 308 -35.21 2.47 18.13
N ASN A 309 -34.77 1.72 17.12
CA ASN A 309 -35.39 0.47 16.64
C ASN A 309 -34.80 -0.77 17.32
#